data_AF-A0A816ZFT9-F1
#
_entry.id   AF-A0A816ZFT9-F1
#
_cell.length_a   1.000
_cell.length_b   1.000
_cell.length_c   1.000
_cell.angle_alpha   90.00
_cell.angle_beta   90.00
_cell.angle_gamma   90.00
#
_symmetry.space_group_name_H-M   'P 1'
#
loop_
_entity.id
_entity.type
_entity.pdbx_description
1 polymer ?
#
loop_
_entity_poly.entity_id
_entity_poly.type
_entity_poly.pdbx_seq_one_letter_code
_entity_poly.pdbx_strand_id
1 'polypeptide(L)'
;MNNVLVICFYQNESIKTQISSDSTETNVVSSEDQASGCMKDDDMKEIVFVEASKTSVKDIPNCAREVLKLLNNCKEIVKYVKINGLNKYIQAEGGISLCQSTRVRWLSIMQLLESIDRSYKETKKVLQDKKKSFTVDRWILKRLIYLLRPFKHIITIIQKGNEPSLYSVLICVLTLRKVLSSFENLVKFNKEHETMPIHIDNETDDDEFDLESEESDGIRFFRFRLLELLDSMFVLEPIHFAAAFLHPRYRHLRKCSTAQINSCKNYVRRQMQEIEEREKLKRLFQNQQSKVVVAQDNVAEPPLKKKKDLVKNMNPVNLVTSMEKQKTKSTSIYQ
;
A
#
# COMPACT_ATOMS: atom_id res chain seq x y z
N MET A 1 -4.36 6.23 -9.06
CA MET A 1 -3.42 5.13 -8.80
C MET A 1 -3.94 4.34 -7.62
N ASN A 2 -4.77 3.34 -7.87
CA ASN A 2 -5.22 2.40 -6.83
C ASN A 2 -4.22 1.24 -6.79
N ASN A 3 -3.06 1.47 -6.17
CA ASN A 3 -2.08 0.43 -5.96
C ASN A 3 -2.54 -0.43 -4.76
N VAL A 4 -3.22 -1.53 -5.05
CA VAL A 4 -3.51 -2.58 -4.07
C VAL A 4 -2.20 -3.32 -3.82
N LEU A 5 -1.59 -3.04 -2.67
CA LEU A 5 -0.35 -3.64 -2.21
C LEU A 5 -0.62 -5.07 -1.73
N VAL A 6 -0.26 -6.03 -2.58
CA VAL A 6 -0.27 -7.47 -2.32
C VAL A 6 1.14 -7.86 -1.83
N ILE A 7 1.23 -8.38 -0.61
CA ILE A 7 2.49 -8.87 -0.01
C ILE A 7 2.37 -10.39 0.07
N CYS A 8 3.23 -11.15 -0.57
CA CYS A 8 3.40 -12.57 -0.26
C CYS A 8 4.73 -12.73 0.48
N PHE A 9 4.72 -13.46 1.60
CA PHE A 9 5.96 -13.96 2.19
C PHE A 9 6.40 -15.15 1.33
N TYR A 10 7.37 -14.95 0.43
CA TYR A 10 7.81 -16.02 -0.47
C TYR A 10 8.95 -16.87 0.12
N GLN A 11 8.82 -18.16 -0.18
CA GLN A 11 9.73 -19.27 -0.02
C GLN A 11 11.03 -19.03 -0.80
N ASN A 12 12.16 -19.47 -0.24
CA ASN A 12 13.46 -19.40 -0.88
C ASN A 12 13.63 -20.65 -1.77
N GLU A 13 13.52 -20.51 -3.09
CA GLU A 13 14.02 -21.52 -4.03
C GLU A 13 15.18 -20.95 -4.85
N SER A 14 16.34 -21.59 -4.72
CA SER A 14 17.51 -21.36 -5.55
C SER A 14 17.18 -21.62 -7.01
N ILE A 15 17.10 -20.58 -7.83
CA ILE A 15 17.23 -20.71 -9.27
C ILE A 15 18.73 -20.76 -9.58
N LYS A 16 19.26 -21.99 -9.72
CA LYS A 16 20.45 -22.23 -10.54
C LYS A 16 20.04 -22.06 -11.99
N THR A 17 20.45 -20.95 -12.60
CA THR A 17 20.31 -20.71 -14.04
C THR A 17 21.30 -21.59 -14.78
N GLN A 18 20.81 -22.66 -15.43
CA GLN A 18 21.48 -23.26 -16.59
C GLN A 18 20.71 -22.81 -17.84
N ILE A 19 21.40 -22.06 -18.70
CA ILE A 19 20.97 -21.70 -20.05
C ILE A 19 21.73 -22.59 -21.00
N SER A 20 20.99 -23.35 -21.81
CA SER A 20 21.24 -23.78 -23.21
C SER A 20 20.23 -24.88 -23.50
N SER A 21 19.58 -25.08 -24.65
CA SER A 21 19.31 -24.37 -25.91
C SER A 21 18.51 -25.40 -26.77
N ASP A 22 17.75 -24.94 -27.77
CA ASP A 22 17.10 -25.72 -28.85
C ASP A 22 15.81 -26.49 -28.50
N SER A 23 14.77 -26.56 -29.33
CA SER A 23 14.47 -25.99 -30.65
C SER A 23 12.95 -26.16 -30.95
N THR A 24 12.42 -25.28 -31.82
CA THR A 24 11.30 -25.44 -32.78
C THR A 24 10.10 -26.35 -32.48
N GLU A 25 8.87 -25.80 -32.54
CA GLU A 25 7.95 -25.98 -33.68
C GLU A 25 6.58 -25.28 -33.48
N THR A 26 6.05 -24.81 -34.60
CA THR A 26 4.76 -24.16 -34.86
C THR A 26 3.57 -25.11 -34.70
N ASN A 27 2.43 -24.61 -34.20
CA ASN A 27 1.13 -24.99 -34.79
C ASN A 27 -0.02 -24.02 -34.48
N VAL A 28 -0.83 -23.83 -35.50
CA VAL A 28 -2.03 -23.02 -35.65
C VAL A 28 -3.25 -23.88 -35.35
N VAL A 29 -4.16 -23.46 -34.45
CA VAL A 29 -5.59 -23.83 -34.49
C VAL A 29 -6.46 -22.70 -33.89
N SER A 30 -7.48 -22.36 -34.66
CA SER A 30 -8.64 -21.48 -34.50
C SER A 30 -9.66 -21.99 -33.45
N SER A 31 -10.22 -21.17 -32.56
CA SER A 31 -11.45 -20.34 -32.69
C SER A 31 -12.59 -20.88 -31.83
N GLU A 32 -13.19 -19.96 -31.08
CA GLU A 32 -14.57 -19.94 -30.57
C GLU A 32 -14.95 -20.93 -29.45
N ASP A 33 -14.92 -20.43 -28.21
CA ASP A 33 -16.02 -20.55 -27.25
C ASP A 33 -15.78 -19.58 -26.08
N GLN A 34 -16.57 -18.51 -25.97
CA GLN A 34 -16.60 -17.65 -24.78
C GLN A 34 -18.01 -17.63 -24.20
N ALA A 35 -18.23 -18.57 -23.27
CA ALA A 35 -19.28 -18.46 -22.27
C ALA A 35 -18.90 -17.36 -21.26
N SER A 36 -19.89 -16.51 -20.98
CA SER A 36 -19.93 -15.48 -19.95
C SER A 36 -19.60 -16.06 -18.57
N GLY A 37 -18.32 -16.00 -18.18
CA GLY A 37 -17.82 -16.30 -16.84
C GLY A 37 -17.77 -15.03 -15.99
N CYS A 38 -18.67 -14.97 -15.02
CA CYS A 38 -18.63 -14.01 -13.90
C CYS A 38 -17.22 -14.01 -13.28
N MET A 39 -16.54 -12.85 -13.27
CA MET A 39 -15.24 -12.70 -12.61
C MET A 39 -15.41 -13.03 -11.13
N LYS A 40 -14.85 -14.18 -10.71
CA LYS A 40 -14.70 -14.52 -9.31
C LYS A 40 -13.57 -13.67 -8.73
N ASP A 41 -13.80 -13.10 -7.56
CA ASP A 41 -12.84 -12.33 -6.75
C ASP A 41 -11.69 -13.20 -6.17
N ASP A 42 -11.26 -14.26 -6.87
CA ASP A 42 -10.43 -15.33 -6.31
C ASP A 42 -8.90 -15.12 -6.41
N ASP A 43 -8.42 -13.98 -6.93
CA ASP A 43 -6.98 -13.71 -7.08
C ASP A 43 -6.45 -12.56 -6.20
N MET A 44 -7.06 -12.34 -5.04
CA MET A 44 -6.49 -11.43 -4.02
C MET A 44 -5.40 -12.16 -3.22
N LYS A 45 -4.19 -12.18 -3.78
CA LYS A 45 -3.00 -12.78 -3.14
C LYS A 45 -2.77 -12.18 -1.74
N GLU A 46 -2.55 -13.10 -0.81
CA GLU A 46 -2.72 -12.93 0.62
C GLU A 46 -1.43 -12.48 1.32
N ILE A 47 -1.55 -11.50 2.23
CA ILE A 47 -0.46 -11.07 3.13
C ILE A 47 -0.48 -11.94 4.37
N VAL A 48 0.39 -12.94 4.39
CA VAL A 48 0.46 -13.91 5.48
C VAL A 48 1.68 -13.66 6.34
N PHE A 49 1.50 -12.98 7.47
CA PHE A 49 2.46 -12.98 8.58
C PHE A 49 2.66 -14.43 9.02
N VAL A 50 3.55 -15.17 8.33
CA VAL A 50 3.79 -16.60 8.45
C VAL A 50 2.50 -17.39 8.75
N GLU A 51 1.69 -17.71 7.74
CA GLU A 51 1.11 -19.04 7.83
C GLU A 51 2.26 -19.98 7.52
N ALA A 52 2.70 -20.68 8.55
CA ALA A 52 3.49 -21.89 8.45
C ALA A 52 2.70 -23.04 7.77
N SER A 53 1.80 -22.73 6.82
CA SER A 53 0.99 -23.71 6.11
C SER A 53 1.75 -24.34 4.94
N LYS A 54 2.88 -23.74 4.50
CA LYS A 54 3.76 -24.33 3.47
C LYS A 54 5.23 -24.40 3.85
N THR A 55 5.73 -23.49 4.68
CA THR A 55 7.04 -23.62 5.32
C THR A 55 6.89 -24.56 6.51
N SER A 56 7.67 -25.63 6.53
CA SER A 56 7.72 -26.55 7.66
C SER A 56 7.98 -25.73 8.91
N VAL A 57 7.14 -25.89 9.96
CA VAL A 57 7.33 -25.23 11.27
C VAL A 57 8.75 -25.45 11.82
N LYS A 58 9.45 -26.50 11.33
CA LYS A 58 10.84 -26.82 11.65
C LYS A 58 11.84 -25.75 11.18
N ASP A 59 11.52 -24.96 10.17
CA ASP A 59 12.44 -24.00 9.56
C ASP A 59 12.40 -22.62 10.23
N ILE A 60 11.46 -22.39 11.16
CA ILE A 60 11.37 -21.13 11.90
C ILE A 60 12.45 -21.10 13.00
N PRO A 61 13.36 -20.12 12.98
CA PRO A 61 14.38 -19.97 14.01
C PRO A 61 13.76 -19.90 15.40
N ASN A 62 14.40 -20.53 16.38
CA ASN A 62 13.89 -20.57 17.76
C ASN A 62 13.60 -19.17 18.33
N CYS A 63 14.46 -18.19 18.02
CA CYS A 63 14.29 -16.80 18.44
C CYS A 63 12.98 -16.16 17.93
N ALA A 64 12.46 -16.56 16.77
CA ALA A 64 11.23 -16.00 16.21
C ALA A 64 9.96 -16.59 16.84
N ARG A 65 10.06 -17.76 17.51
CA ARG A 65 8.91 -18.50 18.02
C ARG A 65 8.17 -17.75 19.12
N GLU A 66 8.89 -17.01 19.96
CA GLU A 66 8.30 -16.26 21.08
C GLU A 66 7.39 -15.13 20.57
N VAL A 67 7.88 -14.35 19.60
CA VAL A 67 7.11 -13.27 18.98
C VAL A 67 5.90 -13.82 18.22
N LEU A 68 6.05 -14.93 17.49
CA LEU A 68 4.94 -15.58 16.80
C LEU A 68 3.89 -16.14 17.76
N LYS A 69 4.33 -16.76 18.87
CA LYS A 69 3.45 -17.23 19.94
C LYS A 69 2.68 -16.06 20.55
N LEU A 70 3.34 -14.94 20.81
CA LEU A 70 2.69 -13.72 21.31
C LEU A 70 1.62 -13.21 20.33
N LEU A 71 1.94 -13.13 19.04
CA LEU A 71 1.00 -12.69 18.00
C LEU A 71 -0.25 -13.59 17.93
N ASN A 72 -0.06 -14.91 18.01
CA ASN A 72 -1.16 -15.86 18.01
C ASN A 72 -2.00 -15.75 19.28
N ASN A 73 -1.38 -15.63 20.45
CA ASN A 73 -2.09 -15.40 21.72
C ASN A 73 -2.93 -14.12 21.66
N CYS A 74 -2.38 -13.03 21.12
CA CYS A 74 -3.10 -11.77 20.92
C CYS A 74 -4.34 -11.95 20.03
N LYS A 75 -4.21 -12.66 18.90
CA LYS A 75 -5.33 -12.94 18.00
C LYS A 75 -6.41 -13.79 18.67
N GLU A 76 -6.02 -14.85 19.39
CA GLU A 76 -6.95 -15.73 20.09
C GLU A 76 -7.70 -15.01 21.22
N ILE A 77 -7.02 -14.12 21.95
CA ILE A 77 -7.65 -13.27 22.97
C ILE A 77 -8.72 -12.38 22.34
N VAL A 78 -8.39 -11.65 21.28
CA VAL A 78 -9.36 -10.76 20.64
C VAL A 78 -10.53 -11.53 20.02
N LYS A 79 -10.26 -12.69 19.41
CA LYS A 79 -11.30 -13.58 18.90
C LYS A 79 -12.25 -14.01 20.02
N TYR A 80 -11.71 -14.47 21.16
CA TYR A 80 -12.50 -14.89 22.31
C TYR A 80 -13.33 -13.72 22.89
N VAL A 81 -12.71 -12.56 23.10
CA VAL A 81 -13.38 -11.35 23.62
C VAL A 81 -14.53 -10.93 22.72
N LYS A 82 -14.34 -10.96 21.39
CA LYS A 82 -15.40 -10.60 20.43
C LYS A 82 -16.55 -11.59 20.41
N ILE A 83 -16.27 -12.90 20.34
CA ILE A 83 -17.31 -13.95 20.29
C ILE A 83 -18.20 -13.89 21.54
N ASN A 84 -17.61 -13.61 22.70
CA ASN A 84 -18.33 -13.58 23.98
C ASN A 84 -18.87 -12.19 24.37
N GLY A 85 -18.71 -11.18 23.49
CA GLY A 85 -19.16 -9.81 23.78
C GLY A 85 -18.47 -9.15 24.98
N LEU A 86 -17.24 -9.55 25.30
CA LEU A 86 -16.54 -9.13 26.53
C LEU A 86 -15.99 -7.70 26.49
N ASN A 87 -15.95 -7.05 25.32
CA ASN A 87 -15.49 -5.67 25.19
C ASN A 87 -16.26 -4.69 26.10
N LYS A 88 -17.55 -4.94 26.36
CA LYS A 88 -18.35 -4.11 27.27
C LYS A 88 -17.82 -4.12 28.70
N TYR A 89 -17.32 -5.28 29.16
CA TYR A 89 -16.74 -5.42 30.49
C TYR A 89 -15.35 -4.79 30.56
N ILE A 90 -14.52 -4.98 29.52
CA ILE A 90 -13.21 -4.31 29.43
C ILE A 90 -13.36 -2.78 29.49
N GLN A 91 -14.35 -2.24 28.79
CA GLN A 91 -14.65 -0.80 28.80
C GLN A 91 -15.21 -0.32 30.15
N ALA A 92 -16.01 -1.15 30.84
CA ALA A 92 -16.52 -0.84 32.18
C ALA A 92 -15.39 -0.76 33.22
N GLU A 93 -14.30 -1.50 33.00
CA GLU A 93 -13.08 -1.47 33.81
C GLU A 93 -12.11 -0.32 33.41
N GLY A 94 -12.50 0.56 32.48
CA GLY A 94 -11.67 1.68 32.02
C GLY A 94 -10.78 1.41 30.80
N GLY A 95 -10.78 0.17 30.28
CA GLY A 95 -10.01 -0.22 29.11
C GLY A 95 -10.64 0.26 27.80
N ILE A 96 -9.90 0.13 26.70
CA ILE A 96 -10.41 0.32 25.34
C ILE A 96 -10.90 -0.98 24.70
N SER A 97 -11.79 -0.87 23.71
CA SER A 97 -12.26 -2.02 22.94
C SER A 97 -11.12 -2.66 22.16
N LEU A 98 -11.01 -3.99 22.24
CA LEU A 98 -9.98 -4.73 21.50
C LEU A 98 -10.28 -4.74 20.01
N CYS A 99 -9.24 -4.43 19.22
CA CYS A 99 -9.32 -4.37 17.76
C CYS A 99 -8.88 -5.69 17.15
N GLN A 100 -9.67 -6.23 16.22
CA GLN A 100 -9.28 -7.44 15.50
C GLN A 100 -8.39 -7.07 14.32
N SER A 101 -7.26 -7.74 14.20
CA SER A 101 -6.48 -7.65 12.98
C SER A 101 -7.20 -8.36 11.84
N THR A 102 -7.39 -7.66 10.72
CA THR A 102 -7.61 -8.32 9.43
C THR A 102 -6.32 -9.02 9.00
N ARG A 103 -6.43 -10.15 8.31
CA ARG A 103 -5.27 -10.96 7.87
C ARG A 103 -4.25 -10.16 7.05
N VAL A 104 -4.72 -9.17 6.29
CA VAL A 104 -4.00 -8.63 5.12
C VAL A 104 -3.31 -7.27 5.36
N ARG A 105 -3.30 -6.70 6.57
CA ARG A 105 -2.75 -5.34 6.78
C ARG A 105 -1.93 -5.22 8.05
N TRP A 106 -0.68 -4.81 7.90
CA TRP A 106 0.24 -4.50 9.00
C TRP A 106 -0.30 -3.39 9.92
N LEU A 107 -1.07 -2.43 9.40
CA LEU A 107 -1.81 -1.44 10.22
C LEU A 107 -2.79 -2.11 11.18
N SER A 108 -3.48 -3.15 10.72
CA SER A 108 -4.44 -3.89 11.53
C SER A 108 -3.75 -4.71 12.62
N ILE A 109 -2.54 -5.25 12.33
CA ILE A 109 -1.71 -5.92 13.34
C ILE A 109 -1.25 -4.90 14.39
N MET A 110 -0.76 -3.74 13.96
CA MET A 110 -0.35 -2.67 14.86
C MET A 110 -1.51 -2.22 15.76
N GLN A 111 -2.70 -2.00 15.19
CA GLN A 111 -3.91 -1.64 15.95
C GLN A 111 -4.34 -2.74 16.93
N LEU A 112 -4.25 -4.01 16.53
CA LEU A 112 -4.49 -5.16 17.43
C LEU A 112 -3.56 -5.10 18.64
N LEU A 113 -2.25 -4.97 18.41
CA LEU A 113 -1.24 -4.95 19.46
C LEU A 113 -1.40 -3.72 20.38
N GLU A 114 -1.56 -2.53 19.80
CA GLU A 114 -1.83 -1.29 20.54
C GLU A 114 -3.11 -1.40 21.39
N SER A 115 -4.17 -2.06 20.88
CA SER A 115 -5.41 -2.22 21.63
C SER A 115 -5.27 -3.15 22.84
N ILE A 116 -4.44 -4.20 22.72
CA ILE A 116 -4.16 -5.11 23.83
C ILE A 116 -3.25 -4.44 24.85
N ASP A 117 -2.22 -3.71 24.43
CA ASP A 117 -1.29 -3.05 25.35
C ASP A 117 -1.98 -1.94 26.18
N ARG A 118 -2.88 -1.17 25.55
CA ARG A 118 -3.66 -0.13 26.22
C ARG A 118 -4.70 -0.67 27.20
N SER A 119 -5.28 -1.84 26.93
CA SER A 119 -6.26 -2.48 27.81
C SER A 119 -5.66 -3.67 28.56
N TYR A 120 -4.34 -3.70 28.78
CA TYR A 120 -3.65 -4.92 29.18
C TYR A 120 -4.12 -5.42 30.55
N LYS A 121 -4.21 -4.52 31.54
CA LYS A 121 -4.61 -4.85 32.92
C LYS A 121 -6.08 -5.28 32.96
N GLU A 122 -6.95 -4.52 32.31
CA GLU A 122 -8.40 -4.73 32.27
C GLU A 122 -8.75 -6.01 31.52
N THR A 123 -8.09 -6.25 30.37
CA THR A 123 -8.26 -7.49 29.60
C THR A 123 -7.82 -8.70 30.43
N LYS A 124 -6.68 -8.61 31.14
CA LYS A 124 -6.21 -9.68 32.02
C LYS A 124 -7.21 -9.97 33.13
N LYS A 125 -7.73 -8.93 33.81
CA LYS A 125 -8.74 -9.04 34.87
C LYS A 125 -10.02 -9.71 34.36
N VAL A 126 -10.62 -9.18 33.30
CA VAL A 126 -11.87 -9.72 32.72
C VAL A 126 -11.71 -11.17 32.27
N LEU A 127 -10.56 -11.56 31.72
CA LEU A 127 -10.31 -12.95 31.32
C LEU A 127 -10.09 -13.89 32.51
N GLN A 128 -9.41 -13.42 33.56
CA GLN A 128 -9.26 -14.16 34.82
C GLN A 128 -10.62 -14.43 35.48
N ASP A 129 -11.51 -13.45 35.51
CA ASP A 129 -12.89 -13.60 36.02
C ASP A 129 -13.69 -14.65 35.24
N LYS A 130 -13.39 -14.82 33.94
CA LYS A 130 -13.97 -15.85 33.07
C LYS A 130 -13.19 -17.17 33.06
N LYS A 131 -12.22 -17.35 33.96
CA LYS A 131 -11.34 -18.52 34.05
C LYS A 131 -10.58 -18.83 32.74
N LYS A 132 -10.33 -17.81 31.92
CA LYS A 132 -9.56 -17.93 30.68
C LYS A 132 -8.11 -17.49 30.95
N SER A 133 -7.15 -18.32 30.54
CA SER A 133 -5.73 -17.99 30.68
C SER A 133 -5.33 -16.79 29.82
N PHE A 134 -4.49 -15.91 30.38
CA PHE A 134 -3.91 -14.76 29.70
C PHE A 134 -2.38 -14.90 29.70
N THR A 135 -1.79 -15.24 28.55
CA THR A 135 -0.38 -15.63 28.39
C THR A 135 0.37 -14.72 27.42
N VAL A 136 0.05 -13.41 27.45
CA VAL A 136 0.75 -12.41 26.65
C VAL A 136 1.90 -11.83 27.44
N ASP A 137 3.12 -11.91 26.90
CA ASP A 137 4.28 -11.23 27.46
C ASP A 137 4.20 -9.73 27.11
N ARG A 138 3.99 -8.88 28.11
CA ARG A 138 3.85 -7.43 27.92
C ARG A 138 5.13 -6.79 27.39
N TRP A 139 6.30 -7.28 27.78
CA TRP A 139 7.59 -6.72 27.37
C TRP A 139 7.81 -6.96 25.88
N ILE A 140 7.62 -8.20 25.40
CA ILE A 140 7.71 -8.52 23.97
C ILE A 140 6.64 -7.76 23.18
N LEU A 141 5.41 -7.64 23.71
CA LEU A 141 4.32 -6.87 23.09
C LEU A 141 4.73 -5.42 22.85
N LYS A 142 5.21 -4.73 23.89
CA LYS A 142 5.66 -3.33 23.81
C LYS A 142 6.83 -3.17 22.84
N ARG A 143 7.83 -4.06 22.87
CA ARG A 143 8.97 -4.04 21.92
C ARG A 143 8.51 -4.22 20.48
N LEU A 144 7.56 -5.12 20.21
CA LEU A 144 7.01 -5.32 18.87
C LEU A 144 6.22 -4.10 18.38
N ILE A 145 5.40 -3.50 19.23
CA ILE A 145 4.72 -2.23 18.93
C ILE A 145 5.76 -1.15 18.60
N TYR A 146 6.81 -1.04 19.40
CA TYR A 146 7.88 -0.07 19.21
C TYR A 146 8.59 -0.23 17.86
N LEU A 147 8.87 -1.47 17.46
CA LEU A 147 9.47 -1.82 16.18
C LEU A 147 8.56 -1.48 14.98
N LEU A 148 7.24 -1.61 15.12
CA LEU A 148 6.28 -1.36 14.05
C LEU A 148 5.85 0.12 13.95
N ARG A 149 6.09 0.93 14.98
CA ARG A 149 5.71 2.35 15.04
C ARG A 149 6.27 3.20 13.87
N PRO A 150 7.53 3.06 13.42
CA PRO A 150 8.04 3.81 12.28
C PRO A 150 7.25 3.57 10.99
N PHE A 151 6.79 2.35 10.75
CA PHE A 151 5.95 2.04 9.60
C PHE A 151 4.61 2.77 9.69
N LYS A 152 3.98 2.79 10.88
CA LYS A 152 2.72 3.51 11.15
C LYS A 152 2.85 4.97 10.80
N HIS A 153 3.91 5.60 11.30
CA HIS A 153 4.20 7.00 11.03
C HIS A 153 4.38 7.26 9.53
N ILE A 154 5.21 6.47 8.86
CA ILE A 154 5.57 6.70 7.46
C ILE A 154 4.42 6.46 6.50
N ILE A 155 3.61 5.43 6.72
CA ILE A 155 2.44 5.22 5.86
C ILE A 155 1.40 6.31 6.09
N THR A 156 1.27 6.84 7.31
CA THR A 156 0.42 8.01 7.56
C THR A 156 0.88 9.22 6.75
N ILE A 157 2.20 9.44 6.62
CA ILE A 157 2.75 10.49 5.76
C ILE A 157 2.41 10.24 4.29
N ILE A 158 2.65 9.03 3.79
CA ILE A 158 2.44 8.68 2.38
C ILE A 158 0.95 8.74 1.99
N GLN A 159 0.06 8.38 2.92
CA GLN A 159 -1.39 8.33 2.69
C GLN A 159 -2.12 9.64 3.01
N LYS A 160 -1.40 10.72 3.33
CA LYS A 160 -2.00 12.04 3.56
C LYS A 160 -2.60 12.58 2.25
N GLY A 161 -3.87 12.26 1.98
CA GLY A 161 -4.51 12.40 0.66
C GLY A 161 -4.66 13.83 0.11
N ASN A 162 -4.33 14.86 0.90
CA ASN A 162 -4.50 16.26 0.49
C ASN A 162 -3.26 16.85 -0.19
N GLU A 163 -2.15 16.11 -0.24
CA GLU A 163 -0.87 16.60 -0.79
C GLU A 163 -0.26 15.56 -1.73
N PRO A 164 0.51 15.97 -2.76
CA PRO A 164 1.27 15.02 -3.56
C PRO A 164 2.23 14.22 -2.68
N SER A 165 2.07 12.90 -2.56
CA SER A 165 2.89 12.09 -1.66
C SER A 165 4.01 11.31 -2.35
N LEU A 166 4.05 11.33 -3.69
CA LEU A 166 5.01 10.55 -4.47
C LEU A 166 6.47 10.91 -4.16
N TYR A 167 6.76 12.19 -3.92
CA TYR A 167 8.10 12.64 -3.54
C TYR A 167 8.51 12.15 -2.14
N SER A 168 7.54 11.92 -1.25
CA SER A 168 7.76 11.46 0.11
C SER A 168 8.11 9.97 0.15
N VAL A 169 7.70 9.17 -0.84
CA VAL A 169 7.98 7.72 -0.88
C VAL A 169 9.47 7.44 -0.78
N LEU A 170 10.32 8.11 -1.57
CA LEU A 170 11.77 7.95 -1.50
C LEU A 170 12.32 8.27 -0.10
N ILE A 171 11.90 9.42 0.45
CA ILE A 171 12.39 9.90 1.75
C ILE A 171 11.97 8.95 2.87
N CYS A 172 10.73 8.46 2.81
CA CYS A 172 10.17 7.49 3.74
C CYS A 172 10.93 6.17 3.71
N VAL A 173 11.19 5.60 2.53
CA VAL A 173 11.94 4.34 2.40
C VAL A 173 13.37 4.47 2.93
N LEU A 174 14.07 5.55 2.57
CA LEU A 174 15.41 5.82 3.09
C LEU A 174 15.43 6.03 4.60
N THR A 175 14.35 6.59 5.15
CA THR A 175 14.18 6.77 6.59
C THR A 175 13.96 5.42 7.26
N LEU A 176 13.05 4.57 6.76
CA LEU A 176 12.85 3.21 7.30
C LEU A 176 14.12 2.37 7.26
N ARG A 177 14.90 2.41 6.15
CA ARG A 177 16.18 1.71 6.07
C ARG A 177 17.13 2.15 7.18
N LYS A 178 17.25 3.46 7.40
CA LYS A 178 18.09 4.00 8.48
C LYS A 178 17.59 3.56 9.85
N VAL A 179 16.29 3.67 10.10
CA VAL A 179 15.64 3.31 11.36
C VAL A 179 15.85 1.83 11.69
N LEU A 180 15.71 0.94 10.71
CA LEU A 180 15.83 -0.50 10.90
C LEU A 180 17.28 -1.01 10.88
N SER A 181 18.24 -0.19 10.46
CA SER A 181 19.65 -0.58 10.38
C SER A 181 20.27 -0.90 11.75
N SER A 182 19.80 -0.24 12.82
CA SER A 182 20.25 -0.49 14.19
C SER A 182 19.15 -0.18 15.19
N PHE A 183 19.24 -0.78 16.38
CA PHE A 183 18.24 -0.58 17.43
C PHE A 183 18.30 0.84 18.00
N GLU A 184 19.49 1.43 18.07
CA GLU A 184 19.69 2.80 18.53
C GLU A 184 19.01 3.81 17.59
N ASN A 185 19.08 3.59 16.27
CA ASN A 185 18.37 4.40 15.28
C ASN A 185 16.86 4.30 15.44
N LEU A 186 16.33 3.11 15.75
CA LEU A 186 14.92 2.89 16.07
C LEU A 186 14.52 3.66 17.33
N VAL A 187 15.33 3.57 18.38
CA VAL A 187 15.07 4.28 19.63
C VAL A 187 15.05 5.79 19.41
N LYS A 188 16.05 6.32 18.72
CA LYS A 188 16.14 7.74 18.39
C LYS A 188 14.93 8.22 17.57
N PHE A 189 14.55 7.48 16.54
CA PHE A 189 13.42 7.83 15.69
C PHE A 189 12.11 7.92 16.50
N ASN A 190 11.85 6.92 17.35
CA ASN A 190 10.62 6.93 18.14
C ASN A 190 10.61 8.05 19.19
N LYS A 191 11.75 8.42 19.78
CA LYS A 191 11.89 9.60 20.64
C LYS A 191 11.62 10.92 19.89
N GLU A 192 12.09 11.05 18.65
CA GLU A 192 11.89 12.26 17.81
C GLU A 192 10.46 12.41 17.28
N HIS A 193 9.72 11.30 17.14
CA HIS A 193 8.41 11.26 16.49
C HIS A 193 7.26 10.82 17.40
N GLU A 194 7.45 10.87 18.73
CA GLU A 194 6.36 10.65 19.68
C GLU A 194 5.37 11.83 19.62
N THR A 195 4.33 11.67 18.80
CA THR A 195 3.30 12.70 18.56
C THR A 195 2.28 12.83 19.69
N MET A 196 2.31 11.91 20.66
CA MET A 196 1.62 12.00 21.94
C MET A 196 2.54 11.31 22.94
N PRO A 197 2.75 11.88 24.15
CA PRO A 197 3.25 11.07 25.25
C PRO A 197 2.35 9.84 25.27
N ILE A 198 2.93 8.65 25.23
CA ILE A 198 2.20 7.46 25.67
C ILE A 198 1.59 7.92 26.99
N HIS A 199 0.26 7.95 27.11
CA HIS A 199 -0.38 8.20 28.39
C HIS A 199 0.14 7.08 29.29
N ILE A 200 1.24 7.36 29.97
CA ILE A 200 1.71 6.63 31.13
C ILE A 200 0.64 7.02 32.13
N ASP A 201 -0.46 6.28 32.13
CA ASP A 201 -1.45 6.40 33.17
C ASP A 201 -0.64 6.31 34.48
N ASN A 202 -0.66 7.39 35.25
CA ASN A 202 0.21 7.65 36.42
C ASN A 202 -0.02 6.65 37.58
N GLU A 203 -0.58 5.48 37.31
CA GLU A 203 -0.81 4.41 38.26
C GLU A 203 0.42 3.51 38.32
N THR A 204 1.44 3.99 39.04
CA THR A 204 2.20 3.30 40.11
C THR A 204 2.59 1.82 39.98
N ASP A 205 2.46 1.19 38.81
CA ASP A 205 3.01 -0.13 38.56
C ASP A 205 4.43 0.06 38.04
N ASP A 206 5.39 -0.32 38.89
CA ASP A 206 6.87 -0.26 38.76
C ASP A 206 7.47 -0.89 37.48
N ASP A 207 6.69 -1.21 36.47
CA ASP A 207 7.17 -1.70 35.18
C ASP A 207 7.57 -0.53 34.26
N GLU A 208 8.52 0.29 34.72
CA GLU A 208 9.20 1.25 33.85
C GLU A 208 9.78 0.47 32.66
N PHE A 209 9.25 0.74 31.48
CA PHE A 209 9.69 0.06 30.26
C PHE A 209 11.06 0.60 29.90
N ASP A 210 12.10 -0.07 30.41
CA ASP A 210 13.48 0.27 30.12
C ASP A 210 13.73 0.06 28.61
N LEU A 211 13.64 1.17 27.87
CA LEU A 211 13.91 1.20 26.44
C LEU A 211 15.37 0.89 26.13
N GLU A 212 16.27 1.07 27.09
CA GLU A 212 17.71 0.89 26.99
C GLU A 212 18.13 -0.56 27.22
N SER A 213 17.21 -1.42 27.68
CA SER A 213 17.45 -2.85 27.79
C SER A 213 17.84 -3.47 26.43
N GLU A 214 18.65 -4.53 26.47
CA GLU A 214 19.13 -5.23 25.27
C GLU A 214 17.96 -5.71 24.37
N GLU A 215 18.15 -5.60 23.05
CA GLU A 215 17.22 -6.10 22.04
C GLU A 215 17.15 -7.63 22.11
N SER A 216 15.99 -8.22 22.39
CA SER A 216 15.87 -9.69 22.36
C SER A 216 16.12 -10.25 20.97
N ASP A 217 16.63 -11.47 20.92
CA ASP A 217 16.93 -12.16 19.65
C ASP A 217 15.73 -12.25 18.71
N GLY A 218 14.53 -12.43 19.27
CA GLY A 218 13.29 -12.44 18.50
C GLY A 218 13.00 -11.09 17.86
N ILE A 219 13.09 -10.00 18.62
CA ILE A 219 12.86 -8.64 18.09
C ILE A 219 13.91 -8.29 17.04
N ARG A 220 15.19 -8.61 17.31
CA ARG A 220 16.30 -8.45 16.37
C ARG A 220 16.05 -9.20 15.06
N PHE A 221 15.62 -10.45 15.14
CA PHE A 221 15.25 -11.25 13.97
C PHE A 221 14.14 -10.57 13.16
N PHE A 222 13.05 -10.15 13.82
CA PHE A 222 11.95 -9.46 13.15
C PHE A 222 12.38 -8.13 12.54
N ARG A 223 13.28 -7.36 13.16
CA ARG A 223 13.82 -6.13 12.59
C ARG A 223 14.58 -6.38 11.29
N PHE A 224 15.45 -7.39 11.26
CA PHE A 224 16.16 -7.77 10.03
C PHE A 224 15.19 -8.22 8.93
N ARG A 225 14.19 -9.04 9.27
CA ARG A 225 13.16 -9.46 8.32
C ARG A 225 12.33 -8.29 7.80
N LEU A 226 12.00 -7.31 8.64
CA LEU A 226 11.31 -6.09 8.23
C LEU A 226 12.17 -5.24 7.29
N LEU A 227 13.48 -5.19 7.49
CA LEU A 227 14.40 -4.50 6.59
C LEU A 227 14.46 -5.16 5.21
N GLU A 228 14.56 -6.50 5.16
CA GLU A 228 14.52 -7.25 3.89
C GLU A 228 13.16 -7.07 3.18
N LEU A 229 12.07 -7.10 3.94
CA LEU A 229 10.72 -6.92 3.42
C LEU A 229 10.50 -5.49 2.89
N LEU A 230 11.14 -4.49 3.51
CA LEU A 230 11.05 -3.10 3.05
C LEU A 230 11.48 -2.96 1.59
N ASP A 231 12.55 -3.65 1.20
CA ASP A 231 13.10 -3.56 -0.16
C ASP A 231 12.21 -4.21 -1.21
N SER A 232 11.48 -5.27 -0.85
CA SER A 232 10.51 -5.90 -1.75
C SER A 232 9.17 -5.15 -1.77
N MET A 233 8.75 -4.56 -0.66
CA MET A 233 7.49 -3.81 -0.55
C MET A 233 7.56 -2.44 -1.22
N PHE A 234 8.71 -1.77 -1.15
CA PHE A 234 8.89 -0.42 -1.67
C PHE A 234 9.93 -0.40 -2.78
N VAL A 235 9.53 -0.94 -3.93
CA VAL A 235 10.34 -0.89 -5.15
C VAL A 235 10.44 0.55 -5.63
N LEU A 236 11.60 1.16 -5.39
CA LEU A 236 11.86 2.53 -5.81
C LEU A 236 12.17 2.59 -7.31
N GLU A 237 11.16 2.95 -8.09
CA GLU A 237 11.29 3.25 -9.52
C GLU A 237 11.82 4.67 -9.80
N PRO A 238 12.35 4.95 -11.01
CA PRO A 238 12.86 6.27 -11.40
C PRO A 238 11.88 7.43 -11.15
N ILE A 239 10.56 7.19 -11.26
CA ILE A 239 9.54 8.21 -11.02
C ILE A 239 9.54 8.71 -9.56
N HIS A 240 9.85 7.86 -8.58
CA HIS A 240 9.95 8.25 -7.17
C HIS A 240 11.14 9.19 -6.95
N PHE A 241 12.28 8.89 -7.59
CA PHE A 241 13.46 9.75 -7.55
C PHE A 241 13.19 11.08 -8.26
N ALA A 242 12.52 11.06 -9.40
CA ALA A 242 12.16 12.26 -10.14
C ALA A 242 11.21 13.16 -9.32
N ALA A 243 10.20 12.58 -8.68
CA ALA A 243 9.30 13.32 -7.80
C ALA A 243 10.05 14.00 -6.64
N ALA A 244 10.97 13.27 -5.98
CA ALA A 244 11.82 13.84 -4.94
C ALA A 244 12.78 14.91 -5.50
N PHE A 245 13.36 14.70 -6.68
CA PHE A 245 14.28 15.63 -7.34
C PHE A 245 13.60 16.96 -7.70
N LEU A 246 12.34 16.92 -8.12
CA LEU A 246 11.56 18.12 -8.43
C LEU A 246 11.17 18.91 -7.18
N HIS A 247 11.09 18.26 -6.02
CA HIS A 247 10.80 18.92 -4.75
C HIS A 247 12.00 19.77 -4.28
N PRO A 248 11.83 21.09 -4.01
CA PRO A 248 12.95 21.98 -3.70
C PRO A 248 13.85 21.51 -2.54
N ARG A 249 13.25 20.93 -1.49
CA ARG A 249 13.99 20.43 -0.32
C ARG A 249 14.86 19.19 -0.61
N TYR A 250 14.53 18.41 -1.65
CA TYR A 250 15.16 17.11 -1.90
C TYR A 250 15.89 17.04 -3.25
N ARG A 251 15.99 18.17 -3.95
CA ARG A 251 16.61 18.30 -5.29
C ARG A 251 18.03 17.71 -5.39
N HIS A 252 18.80 17.72 -4.31
CA HIS A 252 20.17 17.22 -4.32
C HIS A 252 20.29 15.70 -4.18
N LEU A 253 19.22 14.99 -3.81
CA LEU A 253 19.22 13.53 -3.62
C LEU A 253 20.45 13.01 -2.81
N ARG A 254 20.84 13.71 -1.73
CA ARG A 254 22.12 13.50 -1.01
C ARG A 254 22.38 12.07 -0.51
N LYS A 255 21.33 11.25 -0.39
CA LYS A 255 21.39 9.85 0.10
C LYS A 255 21.29 8.82 -1.03
N CYS A 256 21.25 9.25 -2.29
CA CYS A 256 21.17 8.37 -3.44
C CYS A 256 22.56 8.14 -4.04
N SER A 257 22.77 6.97 -4.63
CA SER A 257 24.00 6.67 -5.36
C SER A 257 24.08 7.48 -6.67
N THR A 258 25.29 7.67 -7.19
CA THR A 258 25.51 8.34 -8.49
C THR A 258 24.73 7.66 -9.61
N ALA A 259 24.63 6.32 -9.59
CA ALA A 259 23.85 5.54 -10.55
C ALA A 259 22.36 5.87 -10.47
N GLN A 260 21.78 5.94 -9.26
CA GLN A 260 20.38 6.33 -9.05
C GLN A 260 20.12 7.77 -9.52
N ILE A 261 21.03 8.70 -9.22
CA ILE A 261 20.94 10.10 -9.65
C ILE A 261 20.97 10.21 -11.18
N ASN A 262 21.87 9.48 -11.84
CA ASN A 262 21.95 9.46 -13.30
C ASN A 262 20.70 8.86 -13.94
N SER A 263 20.19 7.75 -13.39
CA SER A 263 18.93 7.14 -13.82
C SER A 263 17.76 8.13 -13.71
N CYS A 264 17.65 8.83 -12.58
CA CYS A 264 16.66 9.88 -12.36
C CYS A 264 16.77 11.01 -13.40
N LYS A 265 17.98 11.52 -13.65
CA LYS A 265 18.21 12.59 -14.65
C LYS A 265 17.80 12.14 -16.05
N ASN A 266 18.14 10.92 -16.43
CA ASN A 266 17.78 10.36 -17.74
C ASN A 266 16.26 10.18 -17.87
N TYR A 267 15.60 9.70 -16.83
CA TYR A 267 14.15 9.59 -16.77
C TYR A 267 13.48 10.96 -16.94
N VAL A 268 13.92 11.98 -16.18
CA VAL A 268 13.36 13.34 -16.28
C VAL A 268 13.56 13.92 -17.69
N ARG A 269 14.75 13.77 -18.30
CA ARG A 269 15.00 14.23 -19.68
C ARG A 269 14.05 13.58 -20.68
N ARG A 270 13.86 12.26 -20.58
CA ARG A 270 12.94 11.51 -21.45
C ARG A 270 11.50 12.00 -21.29
N GLN A 271 11.03 12.17 -20.04
CA GLN A 271 9.68 12.67 -19.78
C GLN A 271 9.49 14.10 -20.32
N MET A 272 10.50 14.96 -20.23
CA MET A 272 10.44 16.30 -20.83
C MET A 272 10.32 16.26 -22.36
N GLN A 273 11.08 15.37 -23.02
CA GLN A 273 10.99 15.16 -24.48
C GLN A 273 9.60 14.65 -24.89
N GLU A 274 9.07 13.64 -24.19
CA GLU A 274 7.73 13.10 -24.45
C GLU A 274 6.63 14.17 -24.27
N ILE A 275 6.76 15.05 -23.28
CA ILE A 275 5.83 16.17 -23.07
C ILE A 275 5.93 17.16 -24.23
N GLU A 276 7.14 17.52 -24.66
CA GLU A 276 7.37 18.45 -25.77
C GLU A 276 6.78 17.92 -27.09
N GLU A 277 7.01 16.63 -27.40
CA GLU A 277 6.45 15.97 -28.58
C GLU A 277 4.92 15.93 -28.53
N ARG A 278 4.33 15.63 -27.37
CA ARG A 278 2.88 15.62 -27.17
C ARG A 278 2.28 17.01 -27.38
N GLU A 279 2.92 18.06 -26.87
CA GLU A 279 2.48 19.44 -27.07
C GLU A 279 2.62 19.88 -28.53
N LYS A 280 3.70 19.49 -29.21
CA LYS A 280 3.87 19.72 -30.65
C LYS A 280 2.75 19.08 -31.46
N LEU A 281 2.40 17.83 -31.15
CA LEU A 281 1.32 17.11 -31.82
C LEU A 281 -0.05 17.78 -31.59
N LYS A 282 -0.35 18.20 -30.35
CA LYS A 282 -1.57 18.96 -30.04
C LYS A 282 -1.70 20.23 -30.88
N ARG A 283 -0.61 21.00 -31.03
CA ARG A 283 -0.60 22.22 -31.86
C ARG A 283 -0.87 21.92 -33.33
N LEU A 284 -0.30 20.82 -33.85
CA LEU A 284 -0.57 20.40 -35.23
C LEU A 284 -2.05 20.07 -35.46
N PHE A 285 -2.68 19.32 -34.54
CA PHE A 285 -4.11 19.03 -34.61
C PHE A 285 -4.98 20.29 -34.50
N GLN A 286 -4.66 21.21 -33.59
CA GLN A 286 -5.40 22.46 -33.44
C GLN A 286 -5.31 23.35 -34.70
N ASN A 287 -4.14 23.40 -35.34
CA ASN A 287 -3.94 24.11 -36.61
C ASN A 287 -4.72 23.48 -37.77
N GLN A 288 -4.84 22.14 -37.80
CA GLN A 288 -5.66 21.46 -38.81
C GLN A 288 -7.15 21.76 -38.62
N GLN A 289 -7.67 21.72 -37.39
CA GLN A 289 -9.07 22.05 -37.10
C GLN A 289 -9.40 23.49 -37.48
N SER A 290 -8.51 24.44 -37.18
CA SER A 290 -8.70 25.85 -37.51
C SER A 290 -8.76 26.09 -39.02
N LYS A 291 -8.01 25.34 -39.83
CA LYS A 291 -8.07 25.42 -41.30
C LYS A 291 -9.38 24.89 -41.88
N VAL A 292 -9.99 23.88 -41.27
CA VAL A 292 -11.28 23.32 -41.73
C VAL A 292 -12.42 24.31 -41.52
N VAL A 293 -12.43 25.05 -40.40
CA VAL A 293 -13.47 26.06 -40.12
C VAL A 293 -13.41 27.21 -41.14
N VAL A 294 -12.21 27.73 -41.45
CA VAL A 294 -12.05 28.80 -42.44
C VAL A 294 -12.43 28.36 -43.86
N ALA A 295 -12.27 27.07 -44.18
CA ALA A 295 -12.70 26.55 -45.47
C ALA A 295 -14.24 26.50 -45.60
N GLN A 296 -14.99 26.31 -44.51
CA GLN A 296 -16.45 26.27 -44.52
C GLN A 296 -17.07 27.67 -44.65
N ASP A 297 -16.47 28.70 -44.07
CA ASP A 297 -16.96 30.09 -44.20
C ASP A 297 -16.74 30.70 -45.59
N ASN A 298 -15.87 30.09 -46.42
CA ASN A 298 -15.62 30.54 -47.80
C ASN A 298 -16.36 29.73 -48.87
N VAL A 299 -17.15 28.71 -48.48
CA VAL A 299 -18.11 28.09 -49.41
C VAL A 299 -19.31 29.02 -49.47
N ALA A 300 -19.32 29.89 -50.47
CA ALA A 300 -20.48 30.73 -50.81
C ALA A 300 -21.76 29.90 -50.69
N GLU A 301 -22.71 30.40 -49.90
CA GLU A 301 -24.04 29.79 -49.76
C GLU A 301 -24.53 29.40 -51.16
N PRO A 302 -24.75 28.11 -51.43
CA PRO A 302 -25.33 27.71 -52.71
C PRO A 302 -26.67 28.45 -52.82
N PRO A 303 -26.95 29.12 -53.95
CA PRO A 303 -28.12 29.98 -54.08
C PRO A 303 -29.36 29.20 -53.68
N LEU A 304 -30.08 29.75 -52.69
CA LEU A 304 -31.34 29.21 -52.16
C LEU A 304 -32.33 28.99 -53.32
N LYS A 305 -32.30 27.80 -53.91
CA LYS A 305 -33.38 27.33 -54.76
C LYS A 305 -34.58 27.17 -53.85
N LYS A 306 -35.54 28.10 -53.99
CA LYS A 306 -36.87 28.06 -53.39
C LYS A 306 -37.50 26.67 -53.58
N LYS A 307 -37.32 25.78 -52.60
CA LYS A 307 -38.20 24.64 -52.40
C LYS A 307 -39.43 25.14 -51.65
N LYS A 308 -40.35 25.72 -52.42
CA LYS A 308 -41.76 25.65 -52.06
C LYS A 308 -42.20 24.20 -52.29
N ASP A 309 -42.96 23.72 -51.33
CA ASP A 309 -43.82 22.54 -51.37
C ASP A 309 -43.20 21.18 -51.00
N LEU A 310 -43.98 20.49 -50.15
CA LEU A 310 -43.82 19.16 -49.57
C LEU A 310 -42.76 19.00 -48.46
N VAL A 311 -43.18 19.05 -47.20
CA VAL A 311 -43.59 17.85 -46.43
C VAL A 311 -44.47 18.30 -45.25
N LYS A 312 -45.77 18.02 -45.35
CA LYS A 312 -46.65 17.81 -44.20
C LYS A 312 -46.40 16.40 -43.67
N ASN A 313 -46.49 16.25 -42.36
CA ASN A 313 -46.47 15.00 -41.58
C ASN A 313 -45.09 14.37 -41.32
N MET A 314 -44.48 14.74 -40.19
CA MET A 314 -43.85 13.76 -39.31
C MET A 314 -43.88 14.25 -37.84
N ASN A 315 -44.30 13.36 -36.95
CA ASN A 315 -44.65 13.56 -35.55
C ASN A 315 -43.48 14.02 -34.66
N PRO A 316 -43.73 14.82 -33.60
CA PRO A 316 -42.74 15.20 -32.60
C PRO A 316 -42.80 14.24 -31.41
N VAL A 317 -42.41 12.98 -31.59
CA VAL A 317 -42.19 12.06 -30.47
C VAL A 317 -41.04 11.14 -30.84
N ASN A 318 -40.00 11.10 -29.99
CA ASN A 318 -38.72 10.38 -30.11
C ASN A 318 -37.60 11.23 -30.77
N LEU A 319 -36.40 11.39 -30.22
CA LEU A 319 -35.77 10.74 -29.08
C LEU A 319 -34.50 11.53 -28.74
N VAL A 320 -34.42 11.98 -27.49
CA VAL A 320 -33.28 12.71 -26.87
C VAL A 320 -32.13 11.75 -26.48
N THR A 321 -32.06 10.53 -27.01
CA THR A 321 -31.07 9.51 -26.60
C THR A 321 -30.01 9.19 -27.65
N SER A 322 -29.30 10.21 -28.18
CA SER A 322 -28.13 9.95 -29.04
C SER A 322 -26.86 10.75 -28.72
N MET A 323 -26.91 11.76 -27.84
CA MET A 323 -25.69 12.51 -27.46
C MET A 323 -24.99 12.02 -26.19
N GLU A 324 -25.51 10.98 -25.52
CA GLU A 324 -24.95 10.48 -24.25
C GLU A 324 -24.17 9.16 -24.37
N LYS A 325 -23.88 8.68 -25.60
CA LYS A 325 -23.12 7.43 -25.84
C LYS A 325 -21.72 7.58 -26.46
N GLN A 326 -21.21 8.80 -26.64
CA GLN A 326 -19.84 9.00 -27.17
C GLN A 326 -18.82 9.58 -26.16
N LYS A 327 -19.19 9.79 -24.89
CA LYS A 327 -18.25 10.22 -23.84
C LYS A 327 -17.63 9.10 -23.00
N THR A 328 -17.95 7.83 -23.26
CA THR A 328 -17.46 6.68 -22.46
C THR A 328 -16.44 5.79 -23.17
N LYS A 329 -15.89 6.17 -24.34
CA LYS A 329 -14.91 5.34 -25.09
C LYS A 329 -13.46 5.88 -25.12
N SER A 330 -13.08 6.78 -24.21
CA SER A 330 -11.72 7.36 -24.20
C SER A 330 -11.01 7.30 -22.85
N THR A 331 -11.32 6.29 -22.03
CA THR A 331 -10.55 6.00 -20.80
C THR A 331 -10.41 4.48 -20.61
N SER A 332 -9.73 3.82 -21.54
CA SER A 332 -9.31 2.42 -21.38
C SER A 332 -8.09 2.12 -22.25
N ILE A 333 -7.01 2.87 -22.04
CA ILE A 333 -5.65 2.42 -22.35
C ILE A 333 -4.81 2.92 -21.19
N TYR A 334 -4.66 2.08 -20.18
CA TYR A 334 -3.63 2.03 -19.13
C TYR A 334 -4.21 1.15 -18.02
N GLN A 335 -4.18 -0.16 -18.25
CA GLN A 335 -3.87 -1.13 -17.21
C GLN A 335 -2.61 -1.88 -17.66
#